data_AF-A0A261WLX4-F1
#
_entry.id   AF-A0A261WLX4-F1
#
_cell.length_a   1.000
_cell.length_b   1.000
_cell.length_c   1.000
_cell.angle_alpha   90.00
_cell.angle_beta   90.00
_cell.angle_gamma   90.00
#
_symmetry.space_group_name_H-M   'P 1'
#
loop_
_entity.id
_entity.type
_entity.pdbx_description
1 polymer ?
#
loop_
_entity_poly.entity_id
_entity_poly.type
_entity_poly.pdbx_seq_one_letter_code
_entity_poly.pdbx_strand_id
1 'polypeptide(L)'
;MSDFVAMVSGKVDDATYAWVKPLGLFVPGEGKNRVDFFREEGVESIPARVYERTYPEPTRITIYRIRVSAFSATWAVLDGRWVENIPNPSWTLPLMKAYGVKGPVPWPSDFPEPKQVQLAFFMPKGITSPLGNPEFGDEAVVDLETVVATQNFKDESVRTAVFDLRDVKIDHRVWQISLGITLASLVLLSLVPDEFSEIRIFIGVALGAAMTGGVMPYIVPFVTTKRRRLAQNQYLPRTRAPKNSNSAKW
;
A
#
# COMPACT_ATOMS: atom_id res chain seq x y z
N MET A 1 -8.98 -35.09 43.72
CA MET A 1 -8.46 -33.71 43.92
C MET A 1 -9.28 -32.86 42.96
N SER A 2 -10.06 -31.88 43.42
CA SER A 2 -10.91 -31.12 42.49
C SER A 2 -10.04 -30.42 41.45
N ASP A 3 -10.50 -30.36 40.20
CA ASP A 3 -9.78 -29.70 39.11
C ASP A 3 -9.45 -28.23 39.45
N PHE A 4 -10.24 -27.61 40.33
CA PHE A 4 -9.96 -26.30 40.92
C PHE A 4 -8.63 -26.26 41.69
N VAL A 5 -8.36 -27.26 42.54
CA VAL A 5 -7.08 -27.37 43.27
C VAL A 5 -5.93 -27.67 42.30
N ALA A 6 -6.18 -28.47 41.25
CA ALA A 6 -5.19 -28.75 40.22
C ALA A 6 -4.82 -27.49 39.39
N MET A 7 -5.80 -26.67 39.03
CA MET A 7 -5.60 -25.36 38.38
C MET A 7 -4.86 -24.37 39.29
N VAL A 8 -5.30 -24.20 40.54
CA VAL A 8 -4.65 -23.27 41.48
C VAL A 8 -3.21 -23.73 41.80
N SER A 9 -2.94 -25.04 41.71
CA SER A 9 -1.60 -25.61 41.91
C SER A 9 -0.64 -25.45 40.71
N GLY A 10 -1.06 -24.82 39.61
CA GLY A 10 -0.22 -24.56 38.43
C GLY A 10 0.14 -25.80 37.60
N LYS A 11 -0.62 -26.90 37.74
CA LYS A 11 -0.42 -28.15 36.98
C LYS A 11 -1.11 -28.18 35.61
N VAL A 12 -1.91 -27.16 35.29
CA VAL A 12 -2.66 -27.02 34.03
C VAL A 12 -2.34 -25.65 33.43
N ASP A 13 -2.27 -25.55 32.09
CA ASP A 13 -2.06 -24.28 31.40
C ASP A 13 -3.07 -23.21 31.86
N ASP A 14 -2.58 -22.01 32.14
CA ASP A 14 -3.39 -20.93 32.69
C ASP A 14 -4.28 -20.28 31.63
N ALA A 15 -5.57 -20.06 31.95
CA ALA A 15 -6.43 -19.27 31.09
C ALA A 15 -6.01 -17.80 31.16
N THR A 16 -5.91 -17.12 30.02
CA THR A 16 -5.42 -15.74 29.93
C THR A 16 -6.48 -14.83 29.32
N TYR A 17 -6.70 -13.68 29.95
CA TYR A 17 -7.71 -12.70 29.54
C TYR A 17 -7.08 -11.31 29.46
N ALA A 18 -7.51 -10.53 28.47
CA ALA A 18 -7.19 -9.11 28.37
C ALA A 18 -8.37 -8.29 28.89
N TRP A 19 -8.14 -7.45 29.90
CA TRP A 19 -9.13 -6.49 30.37
C TRP A 19 -8.94 -5.16 29.62
N VAL A 20 -9.84 -4.89 28.68
CA VAL A 20 -9.89 -3.62 27.95
C VAL A 20 -10.66 -2.63 28.80
N LYS A 21 -9.94 -2.05 29.77
CA LYS A 21 -10.51 -1.26 30.87
C LYS A 21 -11.46 -0.14 30.41
N PRO A 22 -11.13 0.68 29.39
CA PRO A 22 -12.04 1.74 28.94
C PRO A 22 -13.36 1.23 28.36
N LEU A 23 -13.37 0.01 27.81
CA LEU A 23 -14.57 -0.61 27.23
C LEU A 23 -15.34 -1.47 28.25
N GLY A 24 -14.77 -1.72 29.43
CA GLY A 24 -15.33 -2.67 30.41
C GLY A 24 -15.38 -4.11 29.90
N LEU A 25 -14.53 -4.47 28.92
CA LEU A 25 -14.56 -5.78 28.28
C LEU A 25 -13.44 -6.69 28.76
N PHE A 26 -13.75 -7.97 28.95
CA PHE A 26 -12.78 -9.03 29.14
C PHE A 26 -12.73 -9.89 27.88
N VAL A 27 -11.57 -9.93 27.23
CA VAL A 27 -11.36 -10.66 25.98
C VAL A 27 -10.51 -11.89 26.26
N PRO A 28 -11.01 -13.12 25.98
CA PRO A 28 -10.24 -14.33 26.21
C PRO A 28 -9.09 -14.46 25.20
N GLY A 29 -7.87 -14.60 25.71
CA GLY A 29 -6.67 -14.96 24.95
C GLY A 29 -6.59 -16.48 24.79
N GLU A 30 -6.25 -17.18 25.88
CA GLU A 30 -6.17 -18.64 25.97
C GLU A 30 -7.23 -19.21 26.92
N GLY A 31 -7.62 -20.47 26.70
CA GLY A 31 -8.60 -21.17 27.55
C GLY A 31 -10.06 -20.99 27.12
N LYS A 32 -10.34 -20.62 25.87
CA LYS A 32 -11.72 -20.45 25.32
C LYS A 32 -12.60 -21.70 25.51
N ASN A 33 -12.05 -22.89 25.27
CA ASN A 33 -12.78 -24.16 25.42
C ASN A 33 -13.17 -24.48 26.88
N ARG A 34 -12.52 -23.86 27.86
CA ARG A 34 -12.84 -24.06 29.29
C ARG A 34 -14.05 -23.25 29.72
N VAL A 35 -14.39 -22.17 29.01
CA VAL A 35 -15.57 -21.35 29.31
C VAL A 35 -16.84 -22.18 29.21
N ASP A 36 -16.96 -23.00 28.16
CA ASP A 36 -18.14 -23.84 27.96
C ASP A 36 -18.20 -24.96 29.01
N PHE A 37 -17.06 -25.60 29.33
CA PHE A 37 -16.98 -26.59 30.41
C PHE A 37 -17.44 -26.02 31.76
N PHE A 38 -16.92 -24.85 32.17
CA PHE A 38 -17.35 -24.24 33.44
C PHE A 38 -18.83 -23.82 33.42
N ARG A 39 -19.34 -23.40 32.26
CA ARG A 39 -20.77 -23.07 32.10
C ARG A 39 -21.65 -24.31 32.23
N GLU A 40 -21.25 -25.44 31.64
CA GLU A 40 -21.96 -26.72 31.75
C GLU A 40 -21.97 -27.26 33.19
N GLU A 41 -20.85 -27.12 33.91
CA GLU A 41 -20.73 -27.48 35.32
C GLU A 41 -21.39 -26.47 36.29
N GLY A 42 -22.05 -25.43 35.76
CA GLY A 42 -22.75 -24.42 36.57
C GLY A 42 -21.84 -23.54 37.43
N VAL A 43 -20.55 -23.46 37.08
CA VAL A 43 -19.57 -22.65 37.81
C VAL A 43 -19.60 -21.21 37.29
N GLU A 44 -19.95 -20.26 38.17
CA GLU A 44 -20.15 -18.85 37.79
C GLU A 44 -18.85 -18.11 37.45
N SER A 45 -17.69 -18.60 37.89
CA SER A 45 -16.40 -17.92 37.75
C SER A 45 -15.30 -18.83 37.24
N ILE A 46 -14.49 -18.33 36.29
CA ILE A 46 -13.30 -19.01 35.79
C ILE A 46 -12.04 -18.40 36.41
N PRO A 47 -11.11 -19.20 36.97
CA PRO A 47 -9.80 -18.71 37.36
C PRO A 47 -8.98 -18.38 36.10
N ALA A 48 -8.47 -17.16 36.01
CA ALA A 48 -7.68 -16.70 34.87
C ALA A 48 -6.64 -15.64 35.26
N ARG A 49 -5.52 -15.60 34.53
CA ARG A 49 -4.60 -14.46 34.56
C ARG A 49 -5.16 -13.33 33.71
N VAL A 50 -5.29 -12.15 34.31
CA VAL A 50 -5.82 -10.97 33.64
C VAL A 50 -4.71 -9.96 33.41
N TYR A 51 -4.59 -9.49 32.17
CA TYR A 51 -3.67 -8.43 31.77
C TYR A 51 -4.46 -7.21 31.34
N GLU A 52 -4.11 -6.04 31.89
CA GLU A 52 -4.75 -4.79 31.48
C GLU A 52 -4.33 -4.39 30.06
N ARG A 53 -5.30 -3.95 29.26
CA ARG A 53 -5.06 -3.31 27.98
C ARG A 53 -5.74 -1.95 27.94
N THR A 54 -5.00 -0.98 27.42
CA THR A 54 -5.56 0.32 27.07
C THR A 54 -6.37 0.23 25.79
N TYR A 55 -7.20 1.23 25.56
CA TYR A 55 -7.93 1.42 24.31
C TYR A 55 -7.86 2.91 23.94
N PRO A 56 -7.83 3.28 22.66
CA PRO A 56 -7.77 4.69 22.27
C PRO A 56 -8.99 5.44 22.77
N GLU A 57 -8.76 6.68 23.23
CA GLU A 57 -9.84 7.59 23.61
C GLU A 57 -10.91 7.71 22.50
N PRO A 58 -12.20 7.72 22.85
CA PRO A 58 -13.28 7.68 21.85
C PRO A 58 -13.26 8.88 20.89
N THR A 59 -12.71 10.02 21.33
CA THR A 59 -12.57 11.24 20.52
C THR A 59 -11.57 11.10 19.38
N ARG A 60 -10.65 10.13 19.46
CA ARG A 60 -9.66 9.82 18.41
C ARG A 60 -10.24 8.94 17.31
N ILE A 61 -11.40 8.30 17.56
CA ILE A 61 -12.04 7.38 16.64
C ILE A 61 -13.25 8.07 16.00
N THR A 62 -13.37 7.99 14.68
CA THR A 62 -14.58 8.37 13.97
C THR A 62 -15.02 7.24 13.08
N ILE A 63 -16.30 6.88 13.16
CA ILE A 63 -16.89 5.84 12.32
C ILE A 63 -17.54 6.47 11.10
N TYR A 64 -17.19 5.94 9.94
CA TYR A 64 -17.71 6.37 8.65
C TYR A 64 -18.56 5.29 8.01
N ARG A 65 -19.66 5.72 7.37
CA ARG A 65 -20.47 4.87 6.49
C ARG A 65 -20.17 5.22 5.04
N ILE A 66 -19.75 4.21 4.30
CA ILE A 66 -19.34 4.31 2.90
C ILE A 66 -20.47 3.74 2.07
N ARG A 67 -20.94 4.51 1.08
CA ARG A 67 -21.92 4.06 0.11
C ARG A 67 -21.52 4.57 -1.28
N VAL A 68 -20.93 3.70 -2.09
CA VAL A 68 -20.47 4.01 -3.45
C VAL A 68 -21.09 2.98 -4.40
N SER A 69 -22.06 3.40 -5.20
CA SER A 69 -22.82 2.52 -6.10
C SER A 69 -23.38 1.29 -5.36
N ALA A 70 -22.98 0.07 -5.73
CA ALA A 70 -23.39 -1.17 -5.09
C ALA A 70 -22.52 -1.57 -3.88
N PHE A 71 -21.44 -0.83 -3.59
CA PHE A 71 -20.55 -1.09 -2.46
C PHE A 71 -21.00 -0.32 -1.21
N SER A 72 -21.16 -1.05 -0.11
CA SER A 72 -21.37 -0.47 1.21
C SER A 72 -20.37 -1.05 2.21
N ALA A 73 -19.73 -0.18 2.99
CA ALA A 73 -18.86 -0.57 4.07
C ALA A 73 -19.00 0.37 5.26
N THR A 74 -18.53 -0.07 6.42
CA THR A 74 -18.41 0.76 7.62
C THR A 74 -16.95 0.71 8.06
N TRP A 75 -16.32 1.87 8.16
CA TRP A 75 -14.90 1.95 8.52
C TRP A 75 -14.74 2.78 9.79
N ALA A 76 -13.85 2.32 10.68
CA ALA A 76 -13.35 3.13 11.78
C ALA A 76 -12.08 3.84 11.32
N VAL A 77 -11.94 5.12 11.66
CA VAL A 77 -10.72 5.87 11.41
C VAL A 77 -10.18 6.40 12.73
N LEU A 78 -8.94 6.02 13.05
CA LEU A 78 -8.19 6.51 14.20
C LEU A 78 -7.29 7.68 13.79
N ASP A 79 -7.37 8.78 14.54
CA ASP A 79 -6.60 10.03 14.35
C ASP A 79 -6.68 10.63 12.94
N GLY A 80 -7.77 10.36 12.22
CA GLY A 80 -7.93 10.79 10.83
C GLY A 80 -6.96 10.13 9.84
N ARG A 81 -6.24 9.07 10.25
CA ARG A 81 -5.16 8.46 9.45
C ARG A 81 -5.33 6.96 9.25
N TRP A 82 -5.61 6.21 10.31
CA TRP A 82 -5.60 4.75 10.28
C TRP A 82 -7.00 4.21 10.09
N VAL A 83 -7.25 3.50 9.00
CA VAL A 83 -8.57 2.95 8.66
C VAL A 83 -8.61 1.47 8.96
N GLU A 84 -9.65 1.05 9.68
CA GLU A 84 -9.98 -0.34 9.90
C GLU A 84 -11.39 -0.64 9.37
N ASN A 85 -11.55 -1.79 8.72
CA ASN A 85 -12.86 -2.25 8.28
C ASN A 85 -13.64 -2.81 9.48
N ILE A 86 -14.88 -2.36 9.68
CA ILE A 86 -15.80 -2.95 10.66
C ILE A 86 -16.62 -4.03 9.92
N PRO A 87 -16.27 -5.32 10.03
CA PRO A 87 -16.96 -6.39 9.30
C PRO A 87 -18.41 -6.56 9.76
N ASN A 88 -18.72 -6.07 10.95
CA ASN A 88 -19.84 -6.52 11.75
C ASN A 88 -20.57 -5.35 12.44
N PRO A 89 -21.12 -4.38 11.67
CA PRO A 89 -21.59 -3.12 12.24
C PRO A 89 -22.76 -3.27 13.22
N SER A 90 -23.56 -4.33 13.11
CA SER A 90 -24.74 -4.54 13.96
C SER A 90 -24.42 -4.65 15.46
N TRP A 91 -23.24 -5.17 15.83
CA TRP A 91 -22.80 -5.30 17.23
C TRP A 91 -21.63 -4.39 17.58
N THR A 92 -20.78 -4.03 16.61
CA THR A 92 -19.70 -3.06 16.87
C THR A 92 -20.25 -1.65 17.10
N LEU A 93 -21.23 -1.18 16.32
CA LEU A 93 -21.72 0.20 16.43
C LEU A 93 -22.39 0.51 17.78
N PRO A 94 -23.27 -0.34 18.34
CA PRO A 94 -23.83 -0.09 19.67
C PRO A 94 -22.77 0.02 20.76
N LEU A 95 -21.77 -0.88 20.74
CA LEU A 95 -20.66 -0.86 21.69
C LEU A 95 -19.84 0.43 21.56
N MET A 96 -19.43 0.78 20.34
CA MET A 96 -18.64 1.99 20.09
C MET A 96 -19.40 3.26 20.43
N LYS A 97 -20.72 3.29 20.19
CA LYS A 97 -21.59 4.40 20.59
C LYS A 97 -21.67 4.53 22.11
N ALA A 98 -21.83 3.41 22.83
CA ALA A 98 -21.84 3.41 24.30
C ALA A 98 -20.48 3.88 24.87
N TYR A 99 -19.38 3.54 24.19
CA TYR A 99 -18.05 4.04 24.52
C TYR A 99 -17.83 5.53 24.22
N GLY A 100 -18.71 6.16 23.42
CA GLY A 100 -18.66 7.59 23.11
C GLY A 100 -18.02 7.93 21.76
N VAL A 101 -17.79 6.95 20.88
CA VAL A 101 -17.24 7.16 19.53
C VAL A 101 -18.25 7.89 18.64
N LYS A 102 -17.75 8.84 17.83
CA LYS A 102 -18.58 9.60 16.89
C LYS A 102 -18.96 8.76 15.66
N GLY A 103 -20.20 8.92 15.20
CA GLY A 103 -20.68 8.35 13.92
C GLY A 103 -21.78 7.28 14.09
N PRO A 104 -22.18 6.62 12.98
CA PRO A 104 -21.60 6.72 11.64
C PRO A 104 -21.90 8.04 10.92
N VAL A 105 -20.89 8.66 10.31
CA VAL A 105 -21.02 9.85 9.45
C VAL A 105 -20.61 9.56 7.99
N PRO A 106 -20.97 10.41 7.00
CA PRO A 106 -20.52 10.24 5.62
C PRO A 106 -19.00 10.35 5.46
N TRP A 107 -18.43 9.63 4.49
CA TRP A 107 -16.99 9.71 4.17
C TRP A 107 -16.60 11.14 3.75
N PRO A 108 -15.54 11.75 4.33
CA PRO A 108 -15.16 13.13 4.02
C PRO A 108 -14.64 13.29 2.60
N SER A 109 -14.81 14.48 2.01
CA SER A 109 -14.25 14.83 0.70
C SER A 109 -12.72 14.96 0.72
N ASP A 110 -12.16 15.33 1.87
CA ASP A 110 -10.73 15.62 2.02
C ASP A 110 -9.90 14.33 2.19
N PHE A 111 -10.58 13.20 2.40
CA PHE A 111 -9.95 11.89 2.48
C PHE A 111 -9.81 11.28 1.08
N PRO A 112 -8.88 10.33 0.87
CA PRO A 112 -8.80 9.55 -0.36
C PRO A 112 -10.15 8.94 -0.75
N GLU A 113 -10.39 8.77 -2.04
CA GLU A 113 -11.64 8.18 -2.50
C GLU A 113 -11.83 6.78 -1.89
N PRO A 114 -13.05 6.39 -1.48
CA PRO A 114 -13.29 5.09 -0.87
C PRO A 114 -12.77 3.91 -1.71
N LYS A 115 -12.82 4.00 -3.03
CA LYS A 115 -12.28 2.97 -3.92
C LYS A 115 -10.77 2.76 -3.73
N GLN A 116 -10.02 3.84 -3.49
CA GLN A 116 -8.57 3.78 -3.29
C GLN A 116 -8.23 3.15 -1.94
N VAL A 117 -8.98 3.49 -0.89
CA VAL A 117 -8.87 2.87 0.44
C VAL A 117 -9.27 1.39 0.40
N GLN A 118 -10.34 1.05 -0.33
CA GLN A 118 -10.75 -0.33 -0.53
C GLN A 118 -9.65 -1.16 -1.21
N LEU A 119 -9.04 -0.64 -2.28
CA LEU A 119 -7.92 -1.30 -2.95
C LEU A 119 -6.71 -1.46 -2.01
N ALA A 120 -6.47 -0.50 -1.13
CA ALA A 120 -5.38 -0.54 -0.16
C ALA A 120 -5.50 -1.72 0.83
N PHE A 121 -6.72 -2.15 1.20
CA PHE A 121 -6.92 -3.35 2.04
C PHE A 121 -6.41 -4.65 1.40
N PHE A 122 -6.25 -4.69 0.06
CA PHE A 122 -5.77 -5.86 -0.68
C PHE A 122 -4.29 -5.75 -1.09
N MET A 123 -3.59 -4.68 -0.68
CA MET A 123 -2.17 -4.52 -0.99
C MET A 123 -1.30 -5.34 -0.03
N PRO A 124 -0.07 -5.72 -0.43
CA PRO A 124 0.88 -6.35 0.49
C PRO A 124 1.13 -5.49 1.73
N LYS A 125 1.32 -6.07 2.90
CA LYS A 125 1.70 -5.32 4.11
C LYS A 125 3.11 -4.72 3.96
N GLY A 126 3.32 -3.51 4.46
CA GLY A 126 4.68 -2.94 4.55
C GLY A 126 4.75 -1.43 4.73
N ILE A 127 5.97 -0.92 4.94
CA ILE A 127 6.26 0.51 5.18
C ILE A 127 5.90 1.37 3.96
N THR A 128 6.16 0.87 2.75
CA THR A 128 5.88 1.58 1.48
C THR A 128 4.50 1.28 0.91
N SER A 129 3.75 0.40 1.58
CA SER A 129 2.39 0.02 1.19
C SER A 129 1.39 0.69 2.12
N PRO A 130 0.19 1.04 1.63
CA PRO A 130 -0.89 1.49 2.48
C PRO A 130 -1.28 0.54 3.62
N LEU A 131 -1.18 -0.79 3.42
CA LEU A 131 -1.61 -1.78 4.41
C LEU A 131 -0.54 -2.05 5.48
N GLY A 132 -0.98 -2.14 6.73
CA GLY A 132 -0.20 -2.50 7.92
C GLY A 132 0.32 -1.28 8.67
N ASN A 133 0.57 -1.43 9.96
CA ASN A 133 1.21 -0.41 10.79
C ASN A 133 2.52 -0.98 11.35
N PRO A 134 3.69 -0.31 11.14
CA PRO A 134 4.97 -0.79 11.67
C PRO A 134 4.97 -1.01 13.19
N GLU A 135 4.15 -0.26 13.94
CA GLU A 135 4.09 -0.31 15.41
C GLU A 135 3.13 -1.39 15.92
N PHE A 136 2.08 -1.71 15.17
CA PHE A 136 1.00 -2.62 15.60
C PHE A 136 0.99 -3.96 14.84
N GLY A 137 2.09 -4.28 14.14
CA GLY A 137 2.35 -5.60 13.56
C GLY A 137 1.36 -5.99 12.45
N ASP A 138 0.62 -7.08 12.69
CA ASP A 138 -0.17 -7.79 11.67
C ASP A 138 -1.60 -7.29 11.47
N GLU A 139 -2.00 -6.24 12.18
CA GLU A 139 -3.35 -5.69 12.05
C GLU A 139 -3.63 -5.17 10.64
N ALA A 140 -4.82 -5.49 10.11
CA ALA A 140 -5.24 -5.14 8.76
C ALA A 140 -5.72 -3.69 8.68
N VAL A 141 -4.85 -2.75 9.02
CA VAL A 141 -5.14 -1.30 9.01
C VAL A 141 -4.53 -0.60 7.80
N VAL A 142 -5.27 0.31 7.20
CA VAL A 142 -4.84 1.11 6.04
C VAL A 142 -4.41 2.50 6.50
N ASP A 143 -3.25 2.96 6.05
CA ASP A 143 -2.75 4.31 6.29
C ASP A 143 -3.16 5.27 5.17
N LEU A 144 -4.07 6.20 5.47
CA LEU A 144 -4.55 7.21 4.51
C LEU A 144 -3.42 8.10 3.98
N GLU A 145 -2.44 8.47 4.81
CA GLU A 145 -1.33 9.30 4.35
C GLU A 145 -0.50 8.55 3.31
N THR A 146 -0.27 7.25 3.52
CA THR A 146 0.44 6.42 2.55
C THR A 146 -0.36 6.23 1.26
N VAL A 147 -1.69 6.17 1.33
CA VAL A 147 -2.57 6.17 0.14
C VAL A 147 -2.38 7.47 -0.66
N VAL A 148 -2.43 8.63 -0.01
CA VAL A 148 -2.19 9.94 -0.64
C VAL A 148 -0.78 10.03 -1.22
N ALA A 149 0.25 9.68 -0.45
CA ALA A 149 1.64 9.71 -0.89
C ALA A 149 1.88 8.83 -2.12
N THR A 150 1.26 7.64 -2.16
CA THR A 150 1.34 6.72 -3.31
C THR A 150 0.70 7.33 -4.55
N GLN A 151 -0.42 8.05 -4.41
CA GLN A 151 -1.08 8.72 -5.53
C GLN A 151 -0.26 9.89 -6.06
N ASN A 152 0.20 10.75 -5.16
CA ASN A 152 1.06 11.88 -5.51
C ASN A 152 2.31 11.39 -6.26
N PHE A 153 2.98 10.35 -5.74
CA PHE A 153 4.14 9.74 -6.39
C PHE A 153 3.84 9.20 -7.79
N LYS A 154 2.65 8.62 -7.99
CA LYS A 154 2.19 8.11 -9.29
C LYS A 154 1.79 9.21 -10.27
N ASP A 155 1.36 10.37 -9.77
CA ASP A 155 0.98 11.53 -10.58
C ASP A 155 2.14 12.48 -10.90
N GLU A 156 3.30 12.31 -10.26
CA GLU A 156 4.53 13.04 -10.60
C GLU A 156 4.91 12.89 -12.08
N SER A 157 5.31 14.01 -12.69
CA SER A 157 5.85 14.05 -14.04
C SER A 157 7.29 13.57 -14.05
N VAL A 158 7.59 12.61 -14.92
CA VAL A 158 8.92 12.00 -15.09
C VAL A 158 9.29 12.04 -16.56
N ARG A 159 10.55 12.36 -16.84
CA ARG A 159 11.14 12.29 -18.18
C ARG A 159 11.57 10.86 -18.45
N THR A 160 11.13 10.28 -19.56
CA THR A 160 11.30 8.85 -19.87
C THR A 160 11.49 8.63 -21.37
N ALA A 161 12.08 7.49 -21.72
CA ALA A 161 12.19 7.05 -23.10
C ALA A 161 10.83 6.56 -23.61
N VAL A 162 10.61 6.59 -24.92
CA VAL A 162 9.33 6.14 -25.51
C VAL A 162 9.10 4.65 -25.22
N PHE A 163 10.18 3.86 -25.20
CA PHE A 163 10.13 2.43 -24.91
C PHE A 163 9.64 2.11 -23.49
N ASP A 164 9.88 2.99 -22.52
CA ASP A 164 9.50 2.78 -21.11
C ASP A 164 8.03 3.11 -20.84
N LEU A 165 7.29 3.58 -21.84
CA LEU A 165 5.87 3.90 -21.72
C LEU A 165 5.01 2.65 -21.79
N ARG A 166 3.99 2.60 -20.93
CA ARG A 166 2.99 1.54 -20.93
C ARG A 166 2.15 1.60 -22.20
N ASP A 167 1.86 0.43 -22.76
CA ASP A 167 1.02 0.26 -23.95
C ASP A 167 1.55 0.97 -25.22
N VAL A 168 2.83 1.36 -25.22
CA VAL A 168 3.52 1.91 -26.39
C VAL A 168 4.41 0.83 -26.99
N LYS A 169 4.26 0.60 -28.29
CA LYS A 169 5.16 -0.25 -29.07
C LYS A 169 5.83 0.61 -30.13
N ILE A 170 7.15 0.54 -30.19
CA ILE A 170 7.92 1.15 -31.27
C ILE A 170 7.84 0.21 -32.47
N ASP A 171 7.46 0.73 -33.63
CA ASP A 171 7.45 -0.04 -34.86
C ASP A 171 8.89 -0.46 -35.22
N HIS A 172 9.10 -1.77 -35.43
CA HIS A 172 10.37 -2.34 -35.87
C HIS A 172 10.96 -1.65 -37.13
N ARG A 173 10.11 -1.04 -37.97
CA ARG A 173 10.54 -0.26 -39.14
C ARG A 173 11.45 0.90 -38.78
N VAL A 174 11.30 1.51 -37.61
CA VAL A 174 12.18 2.62 -37.15
C VAL A 174 13.62 2.14 -37.07
N TRP A 175 13.84 0.96 -36.47
CA TRP A 175 15.17 0.36 -36.37
C TRP A 175 15.68 -0.12 -37.74
N GLN A 176 14.81 -0.71 -38.57
CA GLN A 176 15.19 -1.18 -39.92
C GLN A 176 15.62 -0.02 -40.84
N ILE A 177 14.89 1.11 -40.84
CA ILE A 177 15.24 2.30 -41.63
C ILE A 177 16.57 2.86 -41.16
N SER A 178 16.76 2.99 -39.84
CA SER A 178 18.03 3.42 -39.25
C SER A 178 19.19 2.51 -39.67
N LEU A 179 19.03 1.19 -39.61
CA LEU A 179 20.05 0.23 -40.00
C LEU A 179 20.35 0.30 -41.50
N GLY A 180 19.32 0.43 -42.33
CA GLY A 180 19.46 0.59 -43.78
C GLY A 180 20.26 1.82 -44.17
N ILE A 181 19.95 2.99 -43.58
CA ILE A 181 20.69 4.23 -43.83
C ILE A 181 22.14 4.12 -43.33
N THR A 182 22.36 3.45 -42.20
CA THR A 182 23.70 3.21 -41.63
C THR A 182 24.55 2.38 -42.58
N LEU A 183 24.04 1.25 -43.06
CA LEU A 183 24.74 0.37 -44.00
C LEU A 183 24.99 1.07 -45.34
N ALA A 184 24.00 1.79 -45.88
CA ALA A 184 24.16 2.57 -47.10
C ALA A 184 25.26 3.64 -46.97
N SER A 185 25.31 4.34 -45.83
CA SER A 185 26.31 5.37 -45.57
C SER A 185 27.73 4.78 -45.44
N LEU A 186 27.88 3.59 -44.84
CA LEU A 186 29.17 2.89 -44.78
C LEU A 186 29.65 2.46 -46.17
N VAL A 187 28.75 1.93 -47.01
CA VAL A 187 29.09 1.57 -48.40
C VAL A 187 29.48 2.82 -49.20
N LEU A 188 28.72 3.92 -49.09
CA LEU A 188 29.04 5.17 -49.78
C LEU A 188 30.39 5.75 -49.33
N LEU A 189 30.72 5.69 -48.04
CA LEU A 189 32.03 6.13 -47.54
C LEU A 189 33.20 5.31 -48.11
N SER A 190 32.96 4.03 -48.42
CA SER A 190 33.97 3.16 -49.02
C SER A 190 34.15 3.37 -50.52
N LEU A 191 33.12 3.88 -51.21
CA LEU A 191 33.13 4.10 -52.66
C LEU A 191 33.57 5.52 -53.06
N VAL A 192 33.34 6.52 -52.20
CA VAL A 192 33.68 7.92 -52.50
C VAL A 192 35.19 8.16 -52.31
N PRO A 193 35.90 8.63 -53.36
CA PRO A 193 37.32 8.95 -53.29
C PRO A 193 37.64 10.03 -52.24
N ASP A 194 38.85 9.99 -51.69
CA ASP A 194 39.31 10.92 -50.64
C ASP A 194 39.29 12.39 -51.08
N GLU A 195 39.35 12.65 -52.38
CA GLU A 195 39.35 14.00 -52.99
C GLU A 195 38.02 14.75 -52.76
N PHE A 196 36.90 14.05 -52.55
CA PHE A 196 35.59 14.64 -52.32
C PHE A 196 35.27 14.79 -50.83
N SER A 197 36.06 15.62 -50.13
CA SER A 197 35.96 15.80 -48.68
C SER A 197 34.57 16.27 -48.21
N GLU A 198 33.95 17.21 -48.91
CA GLU A 198 32.61 17.73 -48.57
C GLU A 198 31.53 16.64 -48.62
N ILE A 199 31.55 15.79 -49.65
CA ILE A 199 30.58 14.69 -49.81
C ILE A 199 30.72 13.69 -48.67
N ARG A 200 31.95 13.34 -48.29
CA ARG A 200 32.20 12.41 -47.18
C ARG A 200 31.72 12.97 -45.84
N ILE A 201 31.83 14.29 -45.63
CA ILE A 201 31.26 14.96 -44.44
C ILE A 201 29.74 14.79 -44.41
N PHE A 202 29.04 15.05 -45.51
CA PHE A 202 27.58 14.87 -45.56
C PHE A 202 27.16 13.41 -45.30
N ILE A 203 27.89 12.43 -45.85
CA ILE A 203 27.62 11.01 -45.58
C ILE A 203 27.90 10.67 -44.10
N GLY A 204 28.95 11.21 -43.50
CA GLY A 204 29.26 11.04 -42.08
C GLY A 204 28.17 11.62 -41.17
N VAL A 205 27.63 12.79 -41.50
CA VAL A 205 26.49 13.38 -40.78
C VAL A 205 25.25 12.49 -40.91
N ALA A 206 24.95 11.99 -42.10
CA ALA A 206 23.83 11.08 -42.33
C ALA A 206 23.97 9.78 -41.54
N LEU A 207 25.17 9.20 -41.49
CA LEU A 207 25.52 8.03 -40.68
C LEU A 207 25.24 8.27 -39.19
N GLY A 208 25.76 9.37 -38.65
CA GLY A 208 25.56 9.73 -37.24
C GLY A 208 24.10 10.02 -36.90
N ALA A 209 23.37 10.70 -37.79
CA ALA A 209 21.94 10.98 -37.62
C ALA A 209 21.11 9.69 -37.64
N ALA A 210 21.41 8.75 -38.55
CA ALA A 210 20.73 7.47 -38.63
C ALA A 210 20.93 6.66 -37.35
N MET A 211 22.18 6.43 -36.94
CA MET A 211 22.50 5.72 -35.70
C MET A 211 21.82 6.33 -34.48
N THR A 212 21.88 7.66 -34.35
CA THR A 212 21.23 8.37 -33.23
C THR A 212 19.72 8.21 -33.27
N GLY A 213 19.09 8.41 -34.43
CA GLY A 213 17.64 8.34 -34.60
C GLY A 213 17.05 6.96 -34.30
N GLY A 214 17.74 5.89 -34.68
CA GLY A 214 17.30 4.52 -34.40
C GLY A 214 17.35 4.15 -32.92
N VAL A 215 18.33 4.66 -32.18
CA VAL A 215 18.55 4.32 -30.77
C VAL A 215 17.79 5.27 -29.81
N MET A 216 17.55 6.51 -30.24
CA MET A 216 16.95 7.57 -29.42
C MET A 216 15.65 7.17 -28.71
N PRO A 217 14.66 6.50 -29.34
CA PRO A 217 13.41 6.09 -28.68
C PRO A 217 13.58 5.12 -27.51
N TYR A 218 14.72 4.41 -27.45
CA TYR A 218 15.01 3.37 -26.47
C TYR A 218 15.85 3.85 -25.29
N ILE A 219 16.71 4.84 -25.50
CA ILE A 219 17.69 5.28 -24.49
C ILE A 219 17.42 6.70 -24.00
N VAL A 220 17.07 7.61 -24.91
CA VAL A 220 17.03 9.02 -24.57
C VAL A 220 15.68 9.32 -23.90
N PRO A 221 15.68 9.82 -22.66
CA PRO A 221 14.44 10.24 -22.03
C PRO A 221 14.08 11.60 -22.64
N PHE A 222 13.16 11.67 -23.60
CA PHE A 222 12.72 12.95 -24.19
C PHE A 222 11.21 13.18 -24.11
N VAL A 223 10.45 12.21 -23.59
CA VAL A 223 9.02 12.35 -23.34
C VAL A 223 8.78 12.60 -21.85
N THR A 224 7.92 13.56 -21.54
CA THR A 224 7.45 13.78 -20.17
C THR A 224 6.05 13.19 -20.00
N THR A 225 5.89 12.30 -19.04
CA THR A 225 4.60 11.65 -18.74
C THR A 225 4.41 11.53 -17.24
N LYS A 226 3.20 11.15 -16.82
CA LYS A 226 2.95 10.76 -15.42
C LYS A 226 3.54 9.39 -15.13
N ARG A 227 4.14 9.22 -13.96
CA ARG A 227 4.77 7.95 -13.52
C ARG A 227 3.85 6.73 -13.64
N ARG A 228 2.55 6.89 -13.39
CA ARG A 228 1.54 5.82 -13.56
C ARG A 228 1.42 5.23 -14.97
N ARG A 229 1.96 5.93 -15.99
CA ARG A 229 1.97 5.50 -17.39
C ARG A 229 3.26 4.80 -17.80
N LEU A 230 4.18 4.55 -16.88
CA LEU A 230 5.38 3.75 -17.17
C LEU A 230 5.02 2.26 -17.28
N ALA A 231 5.74 1.55 -18.14
CA ALA A 231 5.59 0.10 -18.33
C ALA A 231 6.00 -0.66 -17.06
N GLN A 232 7.07 -0.21 -16.41
CA GLN A 232 7.50 -0.74 -15.12
C GLN A 232 6.79 0.00 -13.98
N ASN A 233 6.08 -0.76 -13.14
CA ASN A 233 5.47 -0.21 -11.94
C ASN A 233 6.55 0.20 -10.94
N GLN A 234 6.60 1.50 -10.64
CA GLN A 234 7.45 2.03 -9.60
C GLN A 234 6.67 2.17 -8.29
N TYR A 235 7.25 1.69 -7.20
CA TYR A 235 6.67 1.75 -5.86
C TYR A 235 7.14 2.99 -5.12
N LEU A 236 6.35 3.42 -4.13
CA LEU A 236 6.70 4.53 -3.25
C LEU A 236 8.05 4.21 -2.57
N PRO A 237 9.09 5.05 -2.74
CA PRO A 237 10.37 4.81 -2.09
C PRO A 237 10.23 4.95 -0.57
N ARG A 238 10.97 4.13 0.19
CA ARG A 238 10.96 4.15 1.66
C ARG A 238 11.18 5.53 2.25
N THR A 239 12.07 6.32 1.66
CA THR A 239 12.39 7.69 2.10
C THR A 239 11.21 8.66 2.02
N ARG A 240 10.20 8.38 1.18
CA ARG A 240 8.98 9.18 1.04
C ARG A 240 7.76 8.53 1.69
N ALA A 241 7.92 7.36 2.32
CA ALA A 241 6.81 6.67 2.97
C ALA A 241 6.46 7.37 4.29
N PRO A 242 5.20 7.79 4.51
CA PRO A 242 4.77 8.43 5.76
C PRO A 242 4.95 7.56 7.01
N LYS A 243 5.01 6.23 6.83
CA LYS A 243 5.29 5.26 7.89
C LYS A 243 6.77 5.16 8.28
N ASN A 244 7.67 5.76 7.50
CA ASN A 244 9.11 5.66 7.70
C ASN A 244 9.64 6.63 8.78
N SER A 245 8.77 7.23 9.59
CA SER A 245 9.17 8.12 10.68
C SER A 245 9.63 7.32 11.91
N ASN A 246 10.82 6.74 11.82
CA ASN A 246 11.66 6.38 12.97
C ASN A 246 13.17 6.56 12.70
N SER A 247 13.55 7.35 11.69
CA SER A 247 14.96 7.73 11.43
C SER A 247 15.34 9.13 11.93
N ALA A 248 14.47 9.83 12.67
CA ALA A 248 14.80 11.11 13.29
C ALA A 248 13.83 11.47 14.43
N LYS A 249 13.93 10.77 15.56
CA LYS A 249 13.63 11.35 16.88
C LYS A 249 14.75 10.88 17.82
N TRP A 250 15.38 11.88 18.45
CA TRP A 250 16.60 11.85 19.24
C TRP A 250 16.73 10.67 20.21
#